data_AF-B3NCX7-F1
#
_entry.id   AF-B3NCX7-F1
#
_cell.length_a   1.000
_cell.length_b   1.000
_cell.length_c   1.000
_cell.angle_alpha   90.00
_cell.angle_beta   90.00
_cell.angle_gamma   90.00
#
_symmetry.space_group_name_H-M   'P 1'
#
loop_
_entity.id
_entity.type
_entity.pdbx_description
1 polymer ?
#
loop_
_entity_poly.entity_id
_entity_poly.type
_entity_poly.pdbx_seq_one_letter_code
_entity_poly.pdbx_strand_id
1 'polypeptide(L)'
;MSDSDGNDSFSSALDSLPINICFPLGKGEMKSIEKQLDRIVFIQQADTTYFGTSVLVVATANETYIYDIKALGSIFPELAKILEADQPRKVVHYSHRIADHLLHRQRISLGGIFDTFVALCLKRHERFPFSLSEAISFVFRLSMDKILCDEVTGACESRRNFTARPLTRSQIRYMAKMVHLQHIMHHRLNYSENFCAEVHRVSLEFSHSFFGFRSCDVAIYMAPASRFGFQLIDSFYNKTDGEIEESTKRKSSPGVAWNNMSWN
;
A
#
# COMPACT_ATOMS: atom_id res chain seq x y z
N MET A 1 -37.94 52.00 -12.55
CA MET A 1 -38.10 50.80 -13.41
C MET A 1 -36.70 50.24 -13.59
N SER A 2 -36.11 49.69 -12.53
CA SER A 2 -36.35 48.34 -11.97
C SER A 2 -35.67 47.30 -12.86
N ASP A 3 -34.46 46.86 -12.49
CA ASP A 3 -34.17 45.60 -11.75
C ASP A 3 -34.02 44.46 -12.79
N SER A 4 -33.07 43.53 -12.78
CA SER A 4 -32.41 42.82 -11.69
C SER A 4 -31.29 41.93 -12.26
N ASP A 5 -30.11 42.00 -11.64
CA ASP A 5 -29.23 40.91 -11.21
C ASP A 5 -29.18 39.58 -11.99
N GLY A 6 -28.09 39.40 -12.73
CA GLY A 6 -27.63 38.10 -13.26
C GLY A 6 -26.57 37.44 -12.37
N ASN A 7 -26.74 37.47 -11.04
CA ASN A 7 -25.73 36.95 -10.11
C ASN A 7 -26.18 35.80 -9.19
N ASP A 8 -27.38 35.24 -9.39
CA ASP A 8 -27.89 34.13 -8.58
C ASP A 8 -28.05 32.85 -9.41
N SER A 9 -26.98 32.07 -9.55
CA SER A 9 -27.11 30.66 -10.02
C SER A 9 -26.12 29.67 -9.41
N PHE A 10 -25.47 30.01 -8.30
CA PHE A 10 -24.63 29.05 -7.55
C PHE A 10 -24.87 29.05 -6.03
N SER A 11 -26.09 29.38 -5.58
CA SER A 11 -26.40 29.44 -4.14
C SER A 11 -27.58 28.57 -3.67
N SER A 12 -28.23 27.76 -4.51
CA SER A 12 -29.44 27.01 -4.12
C SER A 12 -29.24 25.50 -3.86
N ALA A 13 -28.01 25.01 -3.75
CA ALA A 13 -27.77 23.58 -3.48
C ALA A 13 -27.45 23.24 -1.99
N LEU A 14 -27.56 24.21 -1.08
CA LEU A 14 -27.34 23.98 0.36
C LEU A 14 -28.62 23.89 1.21
N ASP A 15 -29.78 24.29 0.68
CA ASP A 15 -31.03 24.40 1.48
C ASP A 15 -32.08 23.32 1.20
N SER A 16 -31.68 22.17 0.64
CA SER A 16 -32.54 20.98 0.60
C SER A 16 -31.76 19.73 1.01
N LEU A 17 -31.41 19.65 2.29
CA LEU A 17 -31.08 18.35 2.89
C LEU A 17 -32.40 17.65 3.22
N PRO A 18 -32.78 16.56 2.53
CA PRO A 18 -33.86 15.72 3.02
C PRO A 18 -33.36 15.00 4.29
N ILE A 19 -34.18 15.10 5.34
CA ILE A 19 -34.03 14.56 6.71
C ILE A 19 -34.09 13.01 6.75
N ASN A 20 -33.63 12.32 5.70
CA ASN A 20 -33.50 10.86 5.66
C ASN A 20 -32.08 10.48 5.27
N ILE A 21 -31.15 10.64 6.22
CA ILE A 21 -29.84 10.00 6.16
C ILE A 21 -30.03 8.54 6.59
N CYS A 22 -30.26 7.63 5.64
CA CYS A 22 -29.81 6.25 5.76
C CYS A 22 -29.80 5.51 4.41
N PHE A 23 -28.81 4.60 4.29
CA PHE A 23 -28.60 3.50 3.33
C PHE A 23 -27.84 3.78 2.02
N PRO A 24 -27.13 2.76 1.51
CA PRO A 24 -25.93 2.13 2.06
C PRO A 24 -24.70 2.51 1.21
N LEU A 25 -23.49 2.45 1.77
CA LEU A 25 -22.25 2.53 0.98
C LEU A 25 -22.31 1.50 -0.15
N GLY A 26 -22.15 1.94 -1.41
CA GLY A 26 -22.21 1.05 -2.55
C GLY A 26 -21.16 -0.05 -2.41
N LYS A 27 -21.40 -1.27 -2.93
CA LYS A 27 -20.44 -2.40 -2.81
C LYS A 27 -19.01 -2.03 -3.25
N GLY A 28 -18.85 -1.10 -4.19
CA GLY A 28 -17.54 -0.58 -4.59
C GLY A 28 -16.91 0.39 -3.57
N GLU A 29 -17.72 1.22 -2.91
CA GLU A 29 -17.29 2.15 -1.86
C GLU A 29 -17.01 1.41 -0.55
N MET A 30 -17.87 0.46 -0.18
CA MET A 30 -17.61 -0.51 0.90
C MET A 30 -16.32 -1.27 0.63
N LYS A 31 -16.12 -1.79 -0.59
CA LYS A 31 -14.88 -2.48 -0.96
C LYS A 31 -13.67 -1.55 -1.00
N SER A 32 -13.84 -0.25 -1.27
CA SER A 32 -12.79 0.77 -1.27
C SER A 32 -12.43 1.20 0.16
N ILE A 33 -13.42 1.38 1.03
CA ILE A 33 -13.29 1.65 2.46
C ILE A 33 -12.70 0.44 3.18
N GLU A 34 -13.17 -0.77 2.88
CA GLU A 34 -12.54 -2.03 3.27
C GLU A 34 -11.11 -2.08 2.74
N LYS A 35 -10.81 -1.70 1.49
CA LYS A 35 -9.43 -1.61 0.95
C LYS A 35 -8.55 -0.60 1.70
N GLN A 36 -9.14 0.49 2.18
CA GLN A 36 -8.48 1.57 2.92
C GLN A 36 -8.26 1.19 4.39
N LEU A 37 -9.16 0.39 4.97
CA LEU A 37 -9.06 -0.20 6.31
C LEU A 37 -8.26 -1.53 6.32
N ASP A 38 -8.06 -2.16 5.16
CA ASP A 38 -7.41 -3.47 4.94
C ASP A 38 -5.91 -3.49 5.24
N ARG A 39 -5.33 -2.36 5.65
CA ARG A 39 -3.89 -2.18 5.66
C ARG A 39 -3.48 -1.50 6.94
N ILE A 40 -2.89 -2.31 7.80
CA ILE A 40 -2.25 -1.82 9.00
C ILE A 40 -0.74 -1.87 8.76
N VAL A 41 -0.10 -0.71 8.82
CA VAL A 41 1.35 -0.59 8.68
C VAL A 41 1.97 -0.63 10.06
N PHE A 42 2.95 -1.51 10.25
CA PHE A 42 3.61 -1.71 11.53
C PHE A 42 5.07 -1.33 11.45
N ILE A 43 5.48 -0.51 12.41
CA ILE A 43 6.88 -0.38 12.79
C ILE A 43 6.98 -0.87 14.23
N GLN A 44 7.66 -1.99 14.40
CA GLN A 44 8.16 -2.40 15.69
C GLN A 44 9.65 -2.11 15.70
N GLN A 45 10.07 -1.17 16.55
CA GLN A 45 11.48 -0.96 16.81
C GLN A 45 11.82 -1.66 18.12
N ALA A 46 12.38 -2.86 17.99
CA ALA A 46 12.98 -3.60 19.09
C ALA A 46 14.36 -3.02 19.40
N ASP A 47 14.75 -3.13 20.66
CA ASP A 47 16.13 -2.89 21.11
C ASP A 47 17.09 -3.74 20.24
N THR A 48 18.27 -3.19 19.92
CA THR A 48 19.34 -3.91 19.22
C THR A 48 19.86 -5.08 20.04
N THR A 49 19.65 -5.03 21.35
CA THR A 49 19.78 -6.16 22.25
C THR A 49 18.41 -6.82 22.38
N TYR A 50 18.33 -8.16 22.44
CA TYR A 50 17.07 -8.94 22.41
C TYR A 50 16.07 -8.67 23.57
N PHE A 51 16.17 -7.54 24.28
CA PHE A 51 15.50 -7.16 25.51
C PHE A 51 14.21 -6.35 25.23
N GLY A 52 13.10 -7.05 25.03
CA GLY A 52 11.73 -6.51 25.19
C GLY A 52 11.19 -5.58 24.08
N THR A 53 9.87 -5.61 23.85
CA THR A 53 9.20 -4.63 22.98
C THR A 53 9.09 -3.30 23.72
N SER A 54 9.68 -2.22 23.20
CA SER A 54 9.53 -0.91 23.83
C SER A 54 8.28 -0.17 23.34
N VAL A 55 8.12 -0.06 22.02
CA VAL A 55 7.06 0.70 21.36
C VAL A 55 6.55 -0.09 20.14
N LEU A 56 5.24 -0.03 19.92
CA LEU A 56 4.58 -0.55 18.72
C LEU A 56 3.85 0.61 18.03
N VAL A 57 4.19 0.85 16.76
CA VAL A 57 3.56 1.91 15.96
C VAL A 57 2.67 1.26 14.93
N VAL A 58 1.43 1.71 14.88
CA VAL A 58 0.36 1.16 14.05
C VAL A 58 -0.25 2.30 13.26
N ALA A 59 -0.16 2.26 11.93
CA ALA A 59 -0.85 3.24 11.08
C ALA A 59 -1.94 2.59 10.25
N THR A 60 -3.04 3.30 10.16
CA THR A 60 -4.14 3.07 9.22
C THR A 60 -4.00 4.04 8.04
N ALA A 61 -5.00 4.10 7.16
CA ALA A 61 -5.03 5.14 6.12
C ALA A 61 -5.15 6.57 6.69
N ASN A 62 -5.82 6.73 7.83
CA ASN A 62 -6.20 8.04 8.35
C ASN A 62 -5.41 8.42 9.61
N GLU A 63 -5.15 7.44 10.48
CA GLU A 63 -4.63 7.68 11.82
C GLU A 63 -3.38 6.85 12.11
N THR A 64 -2.49 7.42 12.93
CA THR A 64 -1.30 6.74 13.46
C THR A 64 -1.37 6.64 14.97
N TYR A 65 -1.25 5.41 15.47
CA TYR A 65 -1.28 5.06 16.88
C TYR A 65 0.11 4.62 17.33
N ILE A 66 0.54 5.11 18.49
CA ILE A 66 1.82 4.76 19.10
C ILE A 66 1.51 4.14 20.46
N TYR A 67 1.73 2.84 20.58
CA TYR A 67 1.52 2.07 21.80
C TYR A 67 2.84 1.92 22.55
N ASP A 68 2.89 2.47 23.76
CA ASP A 68 4.02 2.27 24.67
C ASP A 68 3.92 0.89 25.32
N ILE A 69 4.40 -0.14 24.61
CA ILE A 69 4.34 -1.53 25.08
C ILE A 69 5.13 -1.72 26.37
N LYS A 70 6.21 -0.96 26.59
CA LYS A 70 6.97 -0.98 27.84
C LYS A 70 6.12 -0.55 29.03
N ALA A 71 5.29 0.48 28.87
CA ALA A 71 4.37 0.94 29.91
C ALA A 71 3.14 0.03 30.04
N LEU A 72 2.63 -0.51 28.94
CA LEU A 72 1.49 -1.44 28.92
C LEU A 72 1.84 -2.84 29.45
N GLY A 73 3.11 -3.24 29.40
CA GLY A 73 3.60 -4.56 29.81
C GLY A 73 3.38 -5.65 28.77
N SER A 74 2.22 -5.68 28.12
CA SER A 74 1.89 -6.63 27.05
C SER A 74 0.97 -6.02 26.01
N ILE A 75 0.92 -6.66 24.84
CA ILE A 75 -0.09 -6.35 23.82
C ILE A 75 -1.44 -6.92 24.29
N PHE A 76 -2.48 -6.08 24.26
CA PHE A 76 -3.82 -6.46 24.69
C PHE A 76 -4.52 -7.38 23.66
N PRO A 77 -5.46 -8.25 24.09
CA PRO A 77 -6.02 -9.31 23.25
C PRO A 77 -6.70 -8.82 21.97
N GLU A 78 -7.35 -7.65 22.00
CA GLU A 78 -8.03 -7.09 20.84
C GLU A 78 -7.04 -6.73 19.73
N LEU A 79 -5.90 -6.14 20.08
CA LEU A 79 -4.83 -5.85 19.12
C LEU A 79 -4.11 -7.13 18.68
N ALA A 80 -3.93 -8.10 19.58
CA ALA A 80 -3.38 -9.40 19.23
C ALA A 80 -4.21 -10.09 18.14
N LYS A 81 -5.54 -10.13 18.27
CA LYS A 81 -6.43 -10.70 17.24
C LYS A 81 -6.25 -10.03 15.87
N ILE A 82 -6.06 -8.72 15.84
CA ILE A 82 -5.81 -7.97 14.60
C ILE A 82 -4.44 -8.33 14.02
N LEU A 83 -3.42 -8.49 14.87
CA LEU A 83 -2.07 -8.90 14.44
C LEU A 83 -2.08 -10.33 13.88
N GLU A 84 -2.86 -11.24 14.47
CA GLU A 84 -2.90 -12.66 14.09
C GLU A 84 -3.77 -12.96 12.86
N ALA A 85 -4.79 -12.14 12.60
CA ALA A 85 -5.69 -12.36 11.47
C ALA A 85 -4.99 -12.27 10.10
N ASP A 86 -5.53 -12.88 9.06
CA ASP A 86 -5.01 -12.67 7.69
C ASP A 86 -5.40 -11.31 7.11
N GLN A 87 -6.53 -10.76 7.57
CA GLN A 87 -7.00 -9.43 7.25
C GLN A 87 -7.29 -8.65 8.54
N PRO A 88 -7.00 -7.34 8.58
CA PRO A 88 -6.31 -6.55 7.56
C PRO A 88 -4.84 -6.96 7.39
N ARG A 89 -4.27 -6.76 6.20
CA ARG A 89 -2.86 -7.06 5.92
C ARG A 89 -1.92 -6.15 6.74
N LYS A 90 -0.87 -6.77 7.29
CA LYS A 90 0.24 -6.18 8.03
C LYS A 90 1.32 -5.73 7.06
N VAL A 91 1.41 -4.45 6.75
CA VAL A 91 2.53 -3.91 5.98
C VAL A 91 3.72 -3.70 6.92
N VAL A 92 4.76 -4.48 6.71
CA VAL A 92 6.00 -4.47 7.51
C VAL A 92 7.20 -4.31 6.59
N HIS A 93 8.36 -4.08 7.18
CA HIS A 93 9.63 -4.03 6.46
C HIS A 93 10.60 -4.93 7.22
N TYR A 94 11.18 -5.91 6.53
CA TYR A 94 11.92 -7.00 7.18
C TYR A 94 11.06 -7.76 8.19
N SER A 95 10.02 -8.41 7.68
CA SER A 95 8.99 -9.11 8.46
C SER A 95 9.55 -10.14 9.43
N HIS A 96 10.65 -10.82 9.11
CA HIS A 96 11.24 -11.85 9.97
C HIS A 96 11.57 -11.35 11.38
N ARG A 97 12.05 -10.10 11.53
CA ARG A 97 12.42 -9.54 12.85
C ARG A 97 11.20 -9.30 13.73
N ILE A 98 10.15 -8.70 13.16
CA ILE A 98 8.92 -8.39 13.89
C ILE A 98 8.11 -9.66 14.18
N ALA A 99 8.05 -10.60 13.23
CA ALA A 99 7.36 -11.87 13.41
C ALA A 99 8.00 -12.72 14.51
N ASP A 100 9.32 -12.88 14.50
CA ASP A 100 10.07 -13.60 15.56
C ASP A 100 9.83 -12.96 16.93
N HIS A 101 9.96 -11.63 16.99
CA HIS A 101 9.81 -10.91 18.24
C HIS A 101 8.38 -11.03 18.81
N LEU A 102 7.35 -10.85 17.98
CA LEU A 102 5.96 -10.99 18.43
C LEU A 102 5.65 -12.42 18.90
N LEU A 103 6.14 -13.43 18.18
CA LEU A 103 5.92 -14.82 18.54
C LEU A 103 6.56 -15.17 19.88
N HIS A 104 7.84 -14.85 20.07
CA HIS A 104 8.58 -15.28 21.26
C HIS A 104 8.40 -14.38 22.47
N ARG A 105 8.12 -13.09 22.29
CA ARG A 105 7.97 -12.13 23.40
C ARG A 105 6.52 -11.83 23.76
N GLN A 106 5.62 -11.86 22.79
CA GLN A 106 4.22 -11.51 23.00
C GLN A 106 3.26 -12.70 22.78
N ARG A 107 3.79 -13.86 22.33
CA ARG A 107 3.01 -15.06 21.97
C ARG A 107 1.99 -14.80 20.86
N ILE A 108 2.33 -13.91 19.94
CA ILE A 108 1.49 -13.49 18.81
C ILE A 108 2.08 -14.00 17.51
N SER A 109 1.32 -14.82 16.79
CA SER A 109 1.71 -15.29 15.45
C SER A 109 1.24 -14.27 14.41
N LEU A 110 2.16 -13.46 13.85
CA LEU A 110 1.80 -12.39 12.92
C LEU A 110 1.22 -12.95 11.61
N GLY A 111 -0.07 -12.69 11.33
CA GLY A 111 -0.77 -13.10 10.12
C GLY A 111 -0.70 -12.06 9.00
N GLY A 112 -1.21 -12.38 7.80
CA GLY A 112 -1.52 -11.38 6.76
C GLY A 112 -0.37 -10.45 6.32
N ILE A 113 0.87 -10.93 6.26
CA ILE A 113 2.07 -10.07 6.06
C ILE A 113 2.22 -9.58 4.61
N PHE A 114 2.44 -8.28 4.43
CA PHE A 114 3.04 -7.67 3.24
C PHE A 114 4.41 -7.09 3.62
N ASP A 115 5.49 -7.71 3.15
CA ASP A 115 6.84 -7.25 3.44
C ASP A 115 7.35 -6.32 2.33
N THR A 116 7.46 -5.03 2.65
CA THR A 116 7.98 -4.01 1.74
C THR A 116 9.45 -4.21 1.35
N PHE A 117 10.26 -4.86 2.19
CA PHE A 117 11.62 -5.23 1.82
C PHE A 117 11.62 -6.28 0.71
N VAL A 118 10.84 -7.35 0.89
CA VAL A 118 10.67 -8.41 -0.11
C VAL A 118 10.11 -7.84 -1.41
N ALA A 119 9.08 -7.01 -1.32
CA ALA A 119 8.49 -6.35 -2.49
C ALA A 119 9.51 -5.48 -3.25
N LEU A 120 10.37 -4.75 -2.55
CA LEU A 120 11.43 -3.95 -3.16
C LEU A 120 12.48 -4.84 -3.85
N CYS A 121 12.94 -5.91 -3.20
CA CYS A 121 13.89 -6.86 -3.78
C CYS A 121 13.33 -7.51 -5.06
N LEU A 122 12.06 -7.93 -5.04
CA LEU A 122 11.39 -8.50 -6.20
C LEU A 122 11.29 -7.50 -7.36
N LYS A 123 10.92 -6.24 -7.07
CA LYS A 123 10.81 -5.20 -8.10
C LYS A 123 12.15 -4.85 -8.76
N ARG A 124 13.27 -4.99 -8.03
CA ARG A 124 14.61 -4.63 -8.51
C ARG A 124 15.41 -5.79 -9.10
N HIS A 125 15.00 -7.03 -8.86
CA HIS A 125 15.84 -8.21 -9.11
C HIS A 125 17.20 -8.15 -8.37
N GLU A 126 17.24 -7.46 -7.22
CA GLU A 126 18.44 -7.28 -6.41
C GLU A 126 18.18 -7.69 -4.96
N ARG A 127 19.20 -8.24 -4.29
CA ARG A 127 19.11 -8.78 -2.93
C ARG A 127 19.95 -7.99 -1.92
N PHE A 128 20.02 -6.67 -2.08
CA PHE A 128 20.76 -5.83 -1.14
C PHE A 128 19.94 -5.58 0.13
N PRO A 129 20.57 -5.68 1.32
CA PRO A 129 19.89 -5.35 2.54
C PRO A 129 19.67 -3.85 2.65
N PHE A 130 18.42 -3.42 2.84
CA PHE A 130 18.06 -2.02 3.04
C PHE A 130 17.24 -1.91 4.32
N SER A 131 17.69 -1.12 5.28
CA SER A 131 16.82 -0.68 6.38
C SER A 131 15.60 0.09 5.84
N LEU A 132 14.55 0.22 6.64
CA LEU A 132 13.36 0.96 6.22
C LEU A 132 13.70 2.40 5.81
N SER A 133 14.59 3.07 6.54
CA SER A 133 15.05 4.43 6.22
C SER A 133 15.78 4.49 4.87
N GLU A 134 16.64 3.52 4.59
CA GLU A 134 17.37 3.45 3.31
C GLU A 134 16.42 3.10 2.15
N ALA A 135 15.48 2.18 2.35
CA ALA A 135 14.45 1.84 1.37
C ALA A 135 13.57 3.06 1.05
N ILE A 136 13.14 3.82 2.05
CA ILE A 136 12.40 5.07 1.88
C ILE A 136 13.23 6.11 1.12
N SER A 137 14.48 6.33 1.55
CA SER A 137 15.44 7.23 0.88
C SER A 137 15.56 6.89 -0.60
N PHE A 138 15.75 5.61 -0.90
CA PHE A 138 15.90 5.09 -2.24
C PHE A 138 14.63 5.28 -3.09
N VAL A 139 13.48 4.79 -2.61
CA VAL A 139 12.20 4.80 -3.36
C VAL A 139 11.68 6.22 -3.60
N PHE A 140 11.89 7.13 -2.65
CA PHE A 140 11.40 8.50 -2.74
C PHE A 140 12.45 9.52 -3.20
N ARG A 141 13.70 9.10 -3.39
CA ARG A 141 14.86 9.98 -3.66
C ARG A 141 14.98 11.10 -2.63
N LEU A 142 14.76 10.75 -1.36
CA LEU A 142 14.89 11.66 -0.23
C LEU A 142 16.28 11.53 0.38
N SER A 143 16.85 12.63 0.85
CA SER A 143 18.14 12.61 1.53
C SER A 143 17.97 12.09 2.98
N MET A 144 18.97 11.38 3.51
CA MET A 144 18.87 10.71 4.83
C MET A 144 18.68 11.70 5.99
N ASP A 145 19.23 12.91 5.88
CA ASP A 145 19.02 14.05 6.79
C ASP A 145 17.55 14.47 6.88
N LYS A 146 16.77 14.26 5.81
CA LYS A 146 15.33 14.53 5.84
C LYS A 146 14.54 13.41 6.51
N ILE A 147 15.07 12.19 6.58
CA ILE A 147 14.34 11.03 7.11
C ILE A 147 14.66 10.80 8.59
N LEU A 148 15.93 10.87 8.94
CA LEU A 148 16.43 10.62 10.29
C LEU A 148 16.27 11.87 11.18
N CYS A 149 16.33 11.65 12.49
CA CYS A 149 16.41 12.73 13.49
C CYS A 149 17.56 12.49 14.47
N ASP A 150 18.04 13.57 15.09
CA ASP A 150 19.21 13.56 16.00
C ASP A 150 19.10 12.57 17.16
N GLU A 151 17.89 12.24 17.58
CA GLU A 151 17.67 11.29 18.68
C GLU A 151 17.84 9.83 18.26
N VAL A 152 17.70 9.55 16.96
CA VAL A 152 17.87 8.21 16.36
C VAL A 152 19.30 8.04 15.83
N THR A 153 20.00 9.13 15.51
CA THR A 153 21.41 9.14 15.08
C THR A 153 22.40 9.48 16.19
N GLY A 154 21.93 10.04 17.30
CA GLY A 154 22.77 10.52 18.39
C GLY A 154 23.41 9.42 19.25
N ALA A 155 24.36 9.80 20.09
CA ALA A 155 25.14 8.84 20.89
C ALA A 155 24.33 8.10 21.97
N CYS A 156 23.18 8.64 22.41
CA CYS A 156 22.40 8.07 23.50
C CYS A 156 21.63 6.80 23.05
N GLU A 157 22.13 5.63 23.40
CA GLU A 157 21.55 4.33 23.03
C GLU A 157 20.10 4.16 23.50
N SER A 158 19.76 4.57 24.74
CA SER A 158 18.40 4.44 25.25
C SER A 158 17.38 5.29 24.50
N ARG A 159 17.81 6.40 23.87
CA ARG A 159 16.97 7.20 22.99
C ARG A 159 16.87 6.57 21.60
N ARG A 160 17.96 6.07 21.04
CA ARG A 160 17.97 5.36 19.75
C ARG A 160 17.11 4.08 19.76
N ASN A 161 17.12 3.38 20.89
CA ASN A 161 16.36 2.14 21.09
C ASN A 161 14.95 2.40 21.65
N PHE A 162 14.56 3.68 21.78
CA PHE A 162 13.24 4.09 22.28
C PHE A 162 12.92 3.51 23.66
N THR A 163 13.91 3.19 24.51
CA THR A 163 13.70 2.60 25.84
C THR A 163 13.59 3.65 26.95
N ALA A 164 14.10 4.86 26.71
CA ALA A 164 13.96 6.01 27.60
C ALA A 164 12.51 6.51 27.68
N ARG A 165 12.10 7.00 28.85
CA ARG A 165 10.78 7.62 29.08
C ARG A 165 10.93 8.97 29.78
N PRO A 166 10.06 9.96 29.49
CA PRO A 166 9.01 9.93 28.46
C PRO A 166 9.60 9.91 27.04
N LEU A 167 8.81 9.43 26.07
CA LEU A 167 9.19 9.57 24.66
C LEU A 167 9.19 11.06 24.29
N THR A 168 10.22 11.49 23.58
CA THR A 168 10.34 12.89 23.15
C THR A 168 9.43 13.18 21.97
N ARG A 169 9.12 14.46 21.74
CA ARG A 169 8.34 14.88 20.56
C ARG A 169 9.02 14.51 19.25
N SER A 170 10.34 14.53 19.20
CA SER A 170 11.11 14.21 18.01
C SER A 170 11.11 12.71 17.70
N GLN A 171 11.21 11.83 18.72
CA GLN A 171 10.99 10.38 18.57
C GLN A 171 9.58 10.05 18.05
N ILE A 172 8.55 10.68 18.63
CA ILE A 172 7.15 10.48 18.21
C ILE A 172 6.95 10.89 16.75
N ARG A 173 7.44 12.08 16.37
CA ARG A 173 7.37 12.57 14.99
C ARG A 173 8.13 11.68 14.02
N TYR A 174 9.30 11.19 14.40
CA TYR A 174 10.08 10.26 13.60
C TYR A 174 9.30 8.96 13.33
N MET A 175 8.78 8.32 14.37
CA MET A 175 7.99 7.09 14.24
C MET A 175 6.76 7.27 13.34
N ALA A 176 6.00 8.36 13.55
CA ALA A 176 4.83 8.68 12.74
C ALA A 176 5.22 8.92 11.27
N LYS A 177 6.33 9.62 11.02
CA LYS A 177 6.84 9.85 9.67
C LYS A 177 7.23 8.54 8.98
N MET A 178 7.95 7.67 9.67
CA MET A 178 8.44 6.41 9.11
C MET A 178 7.28 5.50 8.69
N VAL A 179 6.25 5.35 9.53
CA VAL A 179 5.12 4.46 9.23
C VAL A 179 4.27 5.02 8.08
N HIS A 180 4.14 6.35 8.00
CA HIS A 180 3.44 7.01 6.91
C HIS A 180 4.18 6.83 5.57
N LEU A 181 5.49 7.06 5.56
CA LEU A 181 6.32 6.86 4.36
C LEU A 181 6.33 5.39 3.93
N GLN A 182 6.33 4.45 4.87
CA GLN A 182 6.20 3.03 4.58
C GLN A 182 4.84 2.68 3.96
N HIS A 183 3.75 3.31 4.42
CA HIS A 183 2.43 3.16 3.80
C HIS A 183 2.48 3.60 2.32
N ILE A 184 3.01 4.79 2.04
CA ILE A 184 3.13 5.30 0.67
C ILE A 184 4.05 4.40 -0.16
N MET A 185 5.14 3.90 0.43
CA MET A 185 6.09 3.02 -0.25
C MET A 185 5.42 1.71 -0.64
N HIS A 186 4.62 1.13 0.26
CA HIS A 186 3.82 -0.04 -0.04
C HIS A 186 2.89 0.20 -1.23
N HIS A 187 2.18 1.34 -1.29
CA HIS A 187 1.36 1.64 -2.47
C HIS A 187 2.20 1.67 -3.75
N ARG A 188 3.36 2.34 -3.75
CA ARG A 188 4.26 2.39 -4.92
C ARG A 188 4.86 1.04 -5.32
N LEU A 189 5.02 0.11 -4.38
CA LEU A 189 5.55 -1.22 -4.63
C LEU A 189 4.45 -2.20 -5.08
N ASN A 190 3.24 -2.05 -4.55
CA ASN A 190 2.11 -2.95 -4.80
C ASN A 190 1.40 -2.64 -6.13
N TYR A 191 1.39 -1.37 -6.55
CA TYR A 191 0.98 -1.02 -7.91
C TYR A 191 2.22 -1.11 -8.81
N SER A 192 2.25 -2.10 -9.70
CA SER A 192 3.30 -2.15 -10.72
C SER A 192 3.26 -0.86 -11.54
N GLU A 193 4.43 -0.25 -11.77
CA GLU A 193 4.53 0.90 -12.68
C GLU A 193 3.88 0.57 -14.03
N ASN A 194 3.96 -0.69 -14.46
CA ASN A 194 3.33 -1.18 -15.67
C ASN A 194 1.79 -1.08 -15.62
N PHE A 195 1.13 -1.50 -14.54
CA PHE A 195 -0.33 -1.41 -14.47
C PHE A 195 -0.79 0.06 -14.47
N CYS A 196 -0.14 0.94 -13.70
CA CYS A 196 -0.51 2.35 -13.67
C CYS A 196 -0.15 3.09 -14.97
N ALA A 197 1.02 2.83 -15.57
CA ALA A 197 1.42 3.42 -16.83
C ALA A 197 0.48 2.99 -17.97
N GLU A 198 0.05 1.73 -17.97
CA GLU A 198 -0.89 1.23 -18.98
C GLU A 198 -2.31 1.75 -18.75
N VAL A 199 -2.79 1.80 -17.51
CA VAL A 199 -4.08 2.46 -17.20
C VAL A 199 -4.03 3.92 -17.63
N HIS A 200 -2.92 4.62 -17.39
CA HIS A 200 -2.74 6.01 -17.80
C HIS A 200 -2.70 6.14 -19.33
N ARG A 201 -1.97 5.28 -20.04
CA ARG A 201 -1.92 5.25 -21.51
C ARG A 201 -3.31 4.99 -22.10
N VAL A 202 -3.99 3.95 -21.64
CA VAL A 202 -5.34 3.59 -22.10
C VAL A 202 -6.34 4.70 -21.80
N SER A 203 -6.26 5.32 -20.61
CA SER A 203 -7.14 6.47 -20.26
C SER A 203 -6.90 7.67 -21.18
N LEU A 204 -5.64 7.94 -21.54
CA LEU A 204 -5.28 9.02 -22.46
C LEU A 204 -5.79 8.74 -23.88
N GLU A 205 -5.54 7.53 -24.41
CA GLU A 205 -6.03 7.11 -25.73
C GLU A 205 -7.56 7.10 -25.80
N PHE A 206 -8.21 6.62 -24.73
CA PHE A 206 -9.67 6.61 -24.61
C PHE A 206 -10.24 8.02 -24.62
N SER A 207 -9.62 8.96 -23.90
CA SER A 207 -10.03 10.37 -23.89
C SER A 207 -9.81 11.05 -25.24
N HIS A 208 -8.70 10.74 -25.92
CA HIS A 208 -8.38 11.29 -27.23
C HIS A 208 -9.22 10.72 -28.36
N SER A 209 -9.91 9.58 -28.16
CA SER A 209 -10.78 8.97 -29.17
C SER A 209 -11.90 9.91 -29.64
N PHE A 210 -12.18 10.98 -28.90
CA PHE A 210 -13.21 11.97 -29.22
C PHE A 210 -12.69 13.26 -29.89
N PHE A 211 -11.36 13.47 -29.96
CA PHE A 211 -10.77 14.75 -30.38
C PHE A 211 -10.99 15.09 -31.87
N GLY A 212 -11.33 14.09 -32.69
CA GLY A 212 -11.62 14.27 -34.12
C GLY A 212 -13.10 14.52 -34.46
N PHE A 213 -14.00 14.49 -33.48
CA PHE A 213 -15.45 14.59 -33.72
C PHE A 213 -15.96 16.01 -33.50
N ARG A 214 -17.04 16.37 -34.20
CA ARG A 214 -17.76 17.62 -33.92
C ARG A 214 -18.49 17.49 -32.59
N SER A 215 -18.64 18.58 -31.86
CA SER A 215 -19.22 18.58 -30.51
C SER A 215 -20.62 17.95 -30.42
N CYS A 216 -21.42 18.04 -31.49
CA CYS A 216 -22.73 17.38 -31.60
C CYS A 216 -22.65 15.84 -31.65
N ASP A 217 -21.58 15.31 -32.26
CA ASP A 217 -21.39 13.87 -32.45
C ASP A 217 -20.78 13.24 -31.18
N VAL A 218 -19.95 13.99 -30.45
CA VAL A 218 -19.34 13.56 -29.17
C VAL A 218 -20.41 13.18 -28.16
N ALA A 219 -21.52 13.93 -28.08
CA ALA A 219 -22.60 13.65 -27.12
C ALA A 219 -23.27 12.29 -27.37
N ILE A 220 -23.35 11.86 -28.64
CA ILE A 220 -23.90 10.55 -29.02
C ILE A 220 -22.94 9.43 -28.63
N TYR A 221 -21.63 9.64 -28.87
CA TYR A 221 -20.61 8.64 -28.54
C TYR A 221 -20.26 8.55 -27.05
N MET A 222 -20.56 9.58 -26.25
CA MET A 222 -20.41 9.59 -24.79
C MET A 222 -21.69 9.16 -24.05
N ALA A 223 -22.78 8.84 -24.77
CA ALA A 223 -24.02 8.42 -24.16
C ALA A 223 -23.80 7.15 -23.29
N PRO A 224 -24.51 6.97 -22.16
CA PRO A 224 -24.29 5.82 -21.26
C PRO A 224 -24.42 4.43 -21.91
N ALA A 225 -25.16 4.32 -23.02
CA ALA A 225 -25.32 3.08 -23.77
C ALA A 225 -24.26 2.88 -24.88
N SER A 226 -23.43 3.90 -25.14
CA SER A 226 -22.38 3.85 -26.15
C SER A 226 -21.21 2.98 -25.68
N ARG A 227 -20.72 2.14 -26.59
CA ARG A 227 -19.48 1.35 -26.39
C ARG A 227 -18.29 1.95 -27.14
N PHE A 228 -18.42 3.17 -27.64
CA PHE A 228 -17.37 3.83 -28.39
C PHE A 228 -16.11 3.98 -27.53
N GLY A 229 -14.96 3.55 -28.06
CA GLY A 229 -13.67 3.55 -27.37
C GLY A 229 -13.39 2.32 -26.51
N PHE A 230 -14.39 1.47 -26.23
CA PHE A 230 -14.22 0.29 -25.36
C PHE A 230 -13.29 -0.75 -25.98
N GLN A 231 -13.11 -0.76 -27.31
CA GLN A 231 -12.11 -1.61 -27.96
C GLN A 231 -10.67 -1.40 -27.42
N LEU A 232 -10.36 -0.20 -26.93
CA LEU A 232 -9.06 0.11 -26.30
C LEU A 232 -8.91 -0.61 -24.95
N ILE A 233 -10.02 -0.79 -24.23
CA ILE A 233 -10.09 -1.48 -22.95
C ILE A 233 -10.15 -3.00 -23.19
N ASP A 234 -10.93 -3.46 -24.17
CA ASP A 234 -11.08 -4.88 -24.51
C ASP A 234 -9.75 -5.50 -24.98
N SER A 235 -8.89 -4.71 -25.65
CA SER A 235 -7.53 -5.13 -26.02
C SER A 235 -6.64 -5.50 -24.83
N PHE A 236 -6.97 -5.02 -23.62
CA PHE A 236 -6.26 -5.32 -22.38
C PHE A 236 -6.55 -6.72 -21.85
N TYR A 237 -7.81 -7.17 -21.99
CA TYR A 237 -8.23 -8.51 -21.57
C TYR A 237 -7.68 -9.60 -22.51
N ASN A 238 -7.57 -9.31 -23.80
CA ASN A 238 -7.06 -10.27 -24.79
C ASN A 238 -5.53 -10.49 -24.75
N LYS A 239 -4.76 -9.60 -24.11
CA LYS A 239 -3.30 -9.77 -23.94
C LYS A 239 -2.93 -10.77 -22.85
N THR A 240 -3.78 -10.96 -21.85
CA THR A 240 -3.48 -11.84 -20.70
C THR A 240 -3.69 -13.32 -21.04
N ASP A 241 -4.55 -13.63 -22.01
CA ASP A 241 -4.78 -15.01 -22.46
C ASP A 241 -3.68 -15.54 -23.41
N GLY A 242 -3.01 -14.65 -24.16
CA GLY A 242 -1.94 -15.02 -25.09
C GLY A 242 -0.64 -15.47 -24.42
N GLU A 243 -0.32 -14.95 -23.23
CA GLU A 243 0.88 -15.36 -22.47
C GLU A 243 0.71 -16.74 -21.80
N ILE A 244 -0.54 -17.17 -21.54
CA ILE A 244 -0.84 -18.48 -20.97
C ILE A 244 -0.65 -19.58 -22.03
N GLU A 245 -1.06 -19.36 -23.28
CA GLU A 245 -0.91 -20.33 -24.37
C GLU A 245 0.56 -20.53 -24.83
N GLU A 246 1.39 -19.49 -24.78
CA GLU A 246 2.79 -19.60 -25.20
C GLU A 246 3.66 -20.36 -24.19
N SER A 247 3.28 -20.32 -22.90
CA SER A 247 3.90 -21.13 -21.84
C SER A 247 3.53 -22.62 -21.92
N THR A 248 2.39 -22.96 -22.52
CA THR A 248 1.95 -24.35 -22.71
C THR A 248 2.54 -24.98 -23.97
N LYS A 249 2.75 -24.21 -25.06
CA LYS A 249 3.39 -24.73 -26.29
C LYS A 249 4.88 -25.05 -26.14
N ARG A 250 5.62 -24.36 -25.24
CA ARG A 250 7.04 -24.68 -24.98
C ARG A 250 7.27 -25.98 -24.20
N LYS A 251 6.23 -26.57 -23.59
CA LYS A 251 6.35 -27.85 -22.86
C LYS A 251 5.95 -29.08 -23.68
N SER A 252 5.49 -28.91 -24.91
CA SER A 252 5.07 -30.01 -25.79
C SER A 252 5.91 -30.04 -27.07
N SER A 253 7.15 -30.49 -26.97
CA SER A 253 7.94 -31.00 -28.10
C SER A 253 8.79 -32.17 -27.61
N PRO A 254 8.65 -33.39 -28.17
CA PRO A 254 9.31 -34.60 -27.67
C PRO A 254 10.62 -34.95 -28.42
N GLY A 255 11.54 -35.61 -27.72
CA GLY A 255 12.78 -36.22 -28.25
C GLY A 255 14.02 -35.39 -27.91
N VAL A 256 15.09 -35.92 -27.30
CA VAL A 256 15.90 -37.03 -27.81
C VAL A 256 16.44 -37.91 -26.67
N ALA A 257 16.44 -39.21 -26.94
CA ALA A 257 16.89 -40.32 -26.11
C ALA A 257 18.38 -40.29 -25.75
N TRP A 258 18.71 -40.81 -24.55
CA TRP A 258 19.98 -41.49 -24.30
C TRP A 258 19.68 -42.85 -23.66
N ASN A 259 19.99 -43.90 -24.41
CA ASN A 259 19.92 -45.30 -24.00
C ASN A 259 21.17 -45.70 -23.21
N ASN A 260 20.91 -46.54 -22.20
CA ASN A 260 21.65 -47.75 -21.78
C ASN A 260 23.07 -47.60 -21.18
N MET A 261 23.19 -47.95 -19.88
CA MET A 261 23.73 -49.23 -19.33
C MET A 261 25.23 -49.09 -19.04
N SER A 262 25.84 -49.63 -17.98
CA SER A 262 25.46 -50.66 -16.99
C SER A 262 26.52 -50.68 -15.87
N TRP A 263 26.06 -50.99 -14.66
CA TRP A 263 26.70 -51.77 -13.57
C TRP A 263 28.22 -52.04 -13.60
N ASN A 264 28.96 -51.44 -12.67
CA ASN A 264 29.53 -52.09 -11.47
C ASN A 264 30.08 -51.03 -10.50
#